data_AF-A0A831ZF43-F1
#
_entry.id   AF-A0A831ZF43-F1
#
_cell.length_a   1.000
_cell.length_b   1.000
_cell.length_c   1.000
_cell.angle_alpha   90.00
_cell.angle_beta   90.00
_cell.angle_gamma   90.00
#
_symmetry.space_group_name_H-M   'P 1'
#
loop_
_entity.id
_entity.type
_entity.pdbx_description
1 polymer ?
#
loop_
_entity_poly.entity_id
_entity_poly.type
_entity_poly.pdbx_seq_one_letter_code
_entity_poly.pdbx_strand_id
1 'polypeptide(L)'
;MFKLFICFTLITSSLIINSAIASLEGTRVSVQNTIQAPFTEGFEVDFGNSQSTTVSSTSIELPSFVDVYDIDLSSDSISFNWVETDFSNSISGPVQANIFDRNYFVFSLPANTIISDISFDPTASKLLPGSAEPSAEIVSSNQVMTVFDEGVIRELGFNPVFKITTSTVNPAPIRPAHTGSWMDSEVDGRGGFINIADLGGQTVVVLSWSDYNDDGSQLWLVGNSEPLEVDASTATIPVQVTQQAVNGEVTKSDWGRFILEFNSCDTGTLIIEPNNGGDAQTVKLSRLTKIVGLSC
;
A
#
# COMPACT_ATOMS: atom_id res chain seq x y z
N MET A 1 -18.86 48.25 -37.17
CA MET A 1 -19.22 46.98 -36.51
C MET A 1 -17.95 46.13 -36.46
N PHE A 2 -17.11 46.33 -35.44
CA PHE A 2 -15.82 45.63 -35.29
C PHE A 2 -16.01 44.46 -34.33
N LYS A 3 -15.78 43.23 -34.80
CA LYS A 3 -15.78 42.01 -33.97
C LYS A 3 -14.38 41.80 -33.42
N LEU A 4 -14.25 41.88 -32.10
CA LEU A 4 -13.04 41.56 -31.34
C LEU A 4 -12.98 40.03 -31.15
N PHE A 5 -11.98 39.38 -31.74
CA PHE A 5 -11.67 37.97 -31.48
C PHE A 5 -10.71 37.91 -30.28
N ILE A 6 -11.20 37.39 -29.15
CA ILE A 6 -10.36 37.07 -27.99
C ILE A 6 -9.87 35.63 -28.19
N CYS A 7 -8.57 35.48 -28.43
CA CYS A 7 -7.89 34.19 -28.48
C CYS A 7 -7.59 33.75 -27.04
N PHE A 8 -8.24 32.69 -26.56
CA PHE A 8 -7.91 32.06 -25.28
C PHE A 8 -6.75 31.09 -25.50
N THR A 9 -5.55 31.47 -25.06
CA THR A 9 -4.42 30.56 -24.96
C THR A 9 -4.63 29.65 -23.74
N LEU A 10 -4.93 28.37 -23.96
CA LEU A 10 -4.88 27.35 -22.91
C LEU A 10 -3.42 27.15 -22.50
N ILE A 11 -3.07 27.59 -21.29
CA ILE A 11 -1.82 27.21 -20.63
C ILE A 11 -2.09 25.86 -19.96
N THR A 12 -1.59 24.77 -20.56
CA THR A 12 -1.50 23.47 -19.88
C THR A 12 -0.35 23.55 -18.89
N SER A 13 -0.65 23.89 -17.63
CA SER A 13 0.31 23.73 -16.54
C SER A 13 0.44 22.24 -16.26
N SER A 14 1.52 21.62 -16.75
CA SER A 14 1.92 20.29 -16.30
C SER A 14 2.29 20.39 -14.82
N LEU A 15 1.45 19.83 -13.96
CA LEU A 15 1.73 19.71 -12.53
C LEU A 15 2.90 18.73 -12.37
N ILE A 16 4.11 19.24 -12.12
CA ILE A 16 5.23 18.42 -11.71
C ILE A 16 4.95 18.02 -10.26
N ILE A 17 4.47 16.81 -10.04
CA ILE A 17 4.38 16.22 -8.71
C ILE A 17 5.81 15.93 -8.28
N ASN A 18 6.39 16.81 -7.46
CA ASN A 18 7.59 16.47 -6.71
C ASN A 18 7.19 15.41 -5.68
N SER A 19 7.26 14.13 -6.05
CA SER A 19 7.18 13.04 -5.11
C SER A 19 8.40 13.11 -4.20
N ALA A 20 8.19 13.42 -2.92
CA ALA A 20 9.24 13.28 -1.93
C ALA A 20 9.62 11.80 -1.84
N ILE A 21 10.93 11.52 -1.82
CA ILE A 21 11.44 10.17 -1.55
C ILE A 21 11.20 9.91 -0.07
N ALA A 22 10.35 8.93 0.24
CA ALA A 22 10.21 8.46 1.61
C ALA A 22 11.36 7.48 1.92
N SER A 23 11.71 7.34 3.20
CA SER A 23 12.71 6.37 3.63
C SER A 23 12.02 5.09 4.09
N LEU A 24 12.58 3.92 3.76
CA LEU A 24 12.15 2.67 4.38
C LEU A 24 12.64 2.53 5.83
N GLU A 25 13.53 3.40 6.31
CA GLU A 25 14.04 3.35 7.69
C GLU A 25 12.91 3.33 8.73
N GLY A 26 13.00 2.41 9.69
CA GLY A 26 12.00 2.22 10.72
C GLY A 26 10.77 1.40 10.29
N THR A 27 10.64 1.05 9.01
CA THR A 27 9.54 0.18 8.55
C THR A 27 9.81 -1.27 8.92
N ARG A 28 8.77 -1.96 9.40
CA ARG A 28 8.83 -3.41 9.59
C ARG A 28 8.72 -4.07 8.22
N VAL A 29 9.53 -5.10 7.99
CA VAL A 29 9.51 -5.89 6.76
C VAL A 29 9.41 -7.36 7.12
N SER A 30 8.57 -8.09 6.39
CA SER A 30 8.50 -9.55 6.40
C SER A 30 9.03 -10.10 5.09
N VAL A 31 9.89 -11.10 5.17
CA VAL A 31 10.51 -11.76 4.02
C VAL A 31 10.07 -13.21 3.97
N GLN A 32 9.64 -13.66 2.79
CA GLN A 32 9.22 -15.02 2.51
C GLN A 32 9.87 -15.51 1.23
N ASN A 33 10.38 -16.73 1.25
CA ASN A 33 10.94 -17.39 0.08
C ASN A 33 9.96 -18.42 -0.45
N THR A 34 9.88 -18.52 -1.77
CA THR A 34 9.14 -19.57 -2.45
C THR A 34 9.97 -20.16 -3.56
N ILE A 35 9.71 -21.43 -3.87
CA ILE A 35 10.32 -22.12 -4.98
C ILE A 35 9.22 -22.65 -5.91
N GLN A 36 9.41 -22.45 -7.20
CA GLN A 36 8.68 -23.17 -8.24
C GLN A 36 9.70 -23.97 -9.04
N ALA A 37 9.51 -25.29 -9.15
CA ALA A 37 10.43 -26.21 -9.80
C ALA A 37 9.69 -27.42 -10.36
N PRO A 38 10.32 -28.29 -11.17
CA PRO A 38 9.66 -29.49 -11.69
C PRO A 38 9.06 -30.40 -10.60
N PHE A 39 9.68 -30.46 -9.41
CA PHE A 39 9.18 -31.26 -8.29
C PHE A 39 7.98 -30.63 -7.56
N THR A 40 7.69 -29.35 -7.81
CA THR A 40 6.49 -28.69 -7.28
C THR A 40 5.32 -28.79 -8.25
N GLU A 41 5.45 -29.58 -9.33
CA GLU A 41 4.43 -29.72 -10.40
C GLU A 41 4.04 -28.37 -11.02
N GLY A 42 4.98 -27.40 -11.00
CA GLY A 42 4.74 -26.04 -11.48
C GLY A 42 4.00 -25.13 -10.50
N PHE A 43 3.64 -25.61 -9.30
CA PHE A 43 3.14 -24.75 -8.22
C PHE A 43 4.28 -24.00 -7.55
N GLU A 44 3.98 -22.80 -7.09
CA GLU A 44 4.86 -22.06 -6.18
C GLU A 44 4.63 -22.57 -4.75
N VAL A 45 5.72 -22.96 -4.07
CA VAL A 45 5.67 -23.56 -2.75
C VAL A 45 6.54 -22.76 -1.80
N ASP A 46 6.01 -22.44 -0.62
CA ASP A 46 6.75 -21.81 0.47
C ASP A 46 7.95 -22.65 0.86
N PHE A 47 9.12 -22.02 0.85
CA PHE A 47 10.38 -22.69 1.13
C PHE A 47 11.04 -22.04 2.35
N GLY A 48 10.91 -22.69 3.50
CA GLY A 48 11.44 -22.21 4.77
C GLY A 48 10.48 -21.32 5.56
N ASN A 49 10.97 -20.78 6.68
CA ASN A 49 10.18 -19.91 7.57
C ASN A 49 10.28 -18.46 7.13
N SER A 50 9.17 -17.73 7.18
CA SER A 50 9.20 -16.27 7.04
C SER A 50 10.05 -15.63 8.15
N GLN A 51 10.83 -14.63 7.79
CA GLN A 51 11.55 -13.80 8.75
C GLN A 51 10.97 -12.39 8.78
N SER A 52 11.14 -11.66 9.88
CA SER A 52 10.76 -10.25 9.93
C SER A 52 11.77 -9.43 10.70
N THR A 53 12.00 -8.20 10.27
CA THR A 53 12.86 -7.24 10.95
C THR A 53 12.36 -5.82 10.74
N THR A 54 13.05 -4.83 11.29
CA THR A 54 12.83 -3.40 11.04
C THR A 54 14.00 -2.86 10.24
N VAL A 55 13.76 -2.11 9.18
CA VAL A 55 14.81 -1.53 8.35
C VAL A 55 15.59 -0.45 9.11
N SER A 56 16.91 -0.42 8.97
CA SER A 56 17.82 0.57 9.57
C SER A 56 18.49 1.45 8.51
N SER A 57 18.97 2.64 8.91
CA SER A 57 19.80 3.50 8.07
C SER A 57 21.18 2.92 7.73
N THR A 58 21.69 1.94 8.50
CA THR A 58 23.05 1.39 8.31
C THR A 58 23.10 -0.02 7.73
N SER A 59 22.01 -0.49 7.13
CA SER A 59 21.74 -1.90 6.80
C SER A 59 21.46 -2.77 8.05
N ILE A 60 20.51 -3.70 7.92
CA ILE A 60 20.30 -4.82 8.84
C ILE A 60 20.39 -6.12 8.06
N GLU A 61 21.14 -7.06 8.62
CA GLU A 61 21.32 -8.41 8.10
C GLU A 61 20.27 -9.35 8.68
N LEU A 62 19.60 -10.11 7.81
CA LEU A 62 18.81 -11.30 8.13
C LEU A 62 19.69 -12.52 7.85
N PRO A 63 20.36 -13.08 8.87
CA PRO A 63 21.36 -14.10 8.66
C PRO A 63 20.73 -15.44 8.27
N SER A 64 21.40 -16.15 7.35
CA SER A 64 21.06 -17.51 6.92
C SER A 64 19.58 -17.69 6.57
N PHE A 65 19.01 -16.69 5.89
CA PHE A 65 17.70 -16.80 5.28
C PHE A 65 17.66 -18.01 4.35
N VAL A 66 16.72 -18.91 4.65
CA VAL A 66 16.56 -20.24 4.05
C VAL A 66 17.82 -21.11 3.98
N ASP A 67 18.80 -20.86 4.85
CA ASP A 67 20.13 -21.50 4.82
C ASP A 67 20.92 -21.27 3.52
N VAL A 68 20.57 -20.22 2.75
CA VAL A 68 21.21 -19.90 1.45
C VAL A 68 21.78 -18.48 1.43
N TYR A 69 21.08 -17.50 2.00
CA TYR A 69 21.43 -16.09 1.87
C TYR A 69 21.52 -15.39 3.23
N ASP A 70 22.46 -14.47 3.39
CA ASP A 70 22.30 -13.36 4.32
C ASP A 70 21.63 -12.23 3.52
N ILE A 71 20.50 -11.70 4.01
CA ILE A 71 19.80 -10.59 3.36
C ILE A 71 20.11 -9.29 4.10
N ASP A 72 20.71 -8.34 3.39
CA ASP A 72 20.94 -6.98 3.87
C ASP A 72 19.82 -6.05 3.42
N LEU A 73 19.19 -5.37 4.38
CA LEU A 73 18.10 -4.42 4.14
C LEU A 73 18.52 -3.02 4.59
N SER A 74 18.55 -2.08 3.65
CA SER A 74 18.78 -0.64 3.91
C SER A 74 17.51 0.17 3.63
N SER A 75 17.59 1.49 3.80
CA SER A 75 16.48 2.42 3.50
C SER A 75 16.09 2.46 2.01
N ASP A 76 16.94 1.98 1.10
CA ASP A 76 16.75 2.09 -0.35
C ASP A 76 17.21 0.85 -1.15
N SER A 77 17.62 -0.24 -0.48
CA SER A 77 18.11 -1.42 -1.17
C SER A 77 17.90 -2.73 -0.41
N ILE A 78 17.78 -3.81 -1.18
CA ILE A 78 17.90 -5.20 -0.72
C ILE A 78 19.18 -5.77 -1.33
N SER A 79 20.04 -6.40 -0.54
CA SER A 79 21.15 -7.20 -1.05
C SER A 79 21.10 -8.62 -0.51
N PHE A 80 21.57 -9.57 -1.31
CA PHE A 80 21.70 -10.97 -0.91
C PHE A 80 23.17 -11.33 -0.89
N ASN A 81 23.66 -12.02 0.14
CA ASN A 81 25.00 -12.58 0.16
C ASN A 81 24.88 -14.09 0.26
N TRP A 82 25.53 -14.81 -0.65
CA TRP A 82 25.57 -16.28 -0.57
C TRP A 82 26.28 -16.76 0.69
N VAL A 83 25.64 -17.67 1.43
CA VAL A 83 26.19 -18.28 2.65
C VAL A 83 26.56 -19.73 2.37
N GLU A 84 27.80 -20.12 2.67
CA GLU A 84 28.23 -21.51 2.53
C GLU A 84 27.70 -22.38 3.68
N THR A 85 26.62 -23.10 3.40
CA THR A 85 26.04 -24.17 4.21
C THR A 85 26.03 -25.50 3.44
N ASP A 86 25.81 -26.63 4.12
CA ASP A 86 25.61 -27.93 3.45
C ASP A 86 24.46 -27.87 2.43
N PHE A 87 23.38 -27.13 2.77
CA PHE A 87 22.23 -26.97 1.90
C PHE A 87 22.56 -26.11 0.67
N SER A 88 23.12 -24.92 0.85
CA SER A 88 23.52 -24.03 -0.25
C SER A 88 24.47 -24.72 -1.24
N ASN A 89 25.44 -25.49 -0.74
CA ASN A 89 26.38 -26.25 -1.56
C ASN A 89 25.68 -27.32 -2.42
N SER A 90 24.56 -27.86 -1.95
CA SER A 90 23.76 -28.84 -2.70
C SER A 90 22.95 -28.23 -3.85
N ILE A 91 22.70 -26.93 -3.81
CA ILE A 91 21.91 -26.18 -4.81
C ILE A 91 22.74 -25.12 -5.57
N SER A 92 24.06 -25.15 -5.37
CA SER A 92 25.03 -24.23 -5.98
C SER A 92 25.11 -24.39 -7.50
N GLY A 93 25.32 -23.27 -8.20
CA GLY A 93 25.51 -23.22 -9.65
C GLY A 93 24.38 -22.48 -10.40
N PRO A 94 24.27 -22.67 -11.73
CA PRO A 94 23.23 -22.02 -12.53
C PRO A 94 21.85 -22.58 -12.20
N VAL A 95 20.88 -21.69 -11.96
CA VAL A 95 19.46 -22.04 -11.88
C VAL A 95 19.03 -22.63 -13.23
N GLN A 96 18.35 -23.78 -13.18
CA GLN A 96 17.92 -24.50 -14.38
C GLN A 96 16.62 -23.92 -14.94
N ALA A 97 16.34 -24.23 -16.22
CA ALA A 97 15.09 -23.88 -16.86
C ALA A 97 13.87 -24.35 -16.04
N ASN A 98 12.85 -23.49 -15.93
CA ASN A 98 11.63 -23.72 -15.15
C ASN A 98 11.86 -23.89 -13.63
N ILE A 99 12.99 -23.40 -13.10
CA ILE A 99 13.19 -23.19 -11.68
C ILE A 99 13.14 -21.69 -11.40
N PHE A 100 12.32 -21.29 -10.43
CA PHE A 100 12.18 -19.91 -9.99
C PHE A 100 12.31 -19.87 -8.47
N ASP A 101 13.33 -19.18 -7.99
CA ASP A 101 13.51 -18.86 -6.58
C ASP A 101 13.06 -17.41 -6.36
N ARG A 102 11.97 -17.22 -5.62
CA ARG A 102 11.32 -15.91 -5.44
C ARG A 102 11.33 -15.50 -3.99
N ASN A 103 11.68 -14.24 -3.74
CA ASN A 103 11.71 -13.66 -2.40
C ASN A 103 10.72 -12.50 -2.35
N TYR A 104 9.69 -12.64 -1.53
CA TYR A 104 8.67 -11.63 -1.29
C TYR A 104 9.01 -10.81 -0.07
N PHE A 105 9.00 -9.48 -0.23
CA PHE A 105 9.23 -8.51 0.83
C PHE A 105 7.96 -7.71 1.03
N VAL A 106 7.34 -7.84 2.20
CA VAL A 106 6.12 -7.10 2.58
C VAL A 106 6.48 -6.06 3.64
N PHE A 107 6.30 -4.79 3.31
CA PHE A 107 6.65 -3.66 4.16
C PHE A 107 5.43 -3.09 4.89
N SER A 108 5.59 -2.77 6.16
CA SER A 108 4.68 -1.92 6.94
C SER A 108 5.07 -0.46 6.71
N LEU A 109 4.77 0.05 5.52
CA LEU A 109 5.12 1.41 5.11
C LEU A 109 4.41 2.48 5.97
N PRO A 110 5.00 3.67 6.13
CA PRO A 110 4.31 4.80 6.74
C PRO A 110 3.06 5.17 5.93
N ALA A 111 2.13 5.88 6.57
CA ALA A 111 0.97 6.43 5.87
C ALA A 111 1.42 7.23 4.62
N ASN A 112 0.64 7.13 3.55
CA ASN A 112 0.91 7.84 2.29
C ASN A 112 2.25 7.53 1.65
N THR A 113 2.85 6.37 1.94
CA THR A 113 4.07 5.91 1.29
C THR A 113 3.77 4.65 0.47
N ILE A 114 4.29 4.61 -0.76
CA ILE A 114 4.26 3.43 -1.61
C ILE A 114 5.67 3.07 -2.08
N ILE A 115 5.88 1.81 -2.44
CA ILE A 115 6.98 1.42 -3.31
C ILE A 115 6.61 1.84 -4.73
N SER A 116 7.42 2.72 -5.32
CA SER A 116 7.19 3.25 -6.66
C SER A 116 8.10 2.64 -7.71
N ASP A 117 9.22 2.04 -7.30
CA ASP A 117 10.12 1.32 -8.19
C ASP A 117 10.92 0.25 -7.45
N ILE A 118 11.25 -0.84 -8.14
CA ILE A 118 12.30 -1.79 -7.74
C ILE A 118 13.07 -2.24 -8.98
N SER A 119 14.41 -2.20 -8.91
CA SER A 119 15.26 -2.57 -10.04
C SER A 119 16.56 -3.23 -9.59
N PHE A 120 17.03 -4.21 -10.34
CA PHE A 120 18.38 -4.74 -10.19
C PHE A 120 19.43 -3.64 -10.43
N ASP A 121 20.41 -3.51 -9.52
CA ASP A 121 21.51 -2.55 -9.62
C ASP A 121 22.79 -3.28 -10.06
N PRO A 122 23.13 -3.30 -11.36
CA PRO A 122 24.31 -4.00 -11.86
C PRO A 122 25.63 -3.37 -11.38
N THR A 123 25.61 -2.12 -10.91
CA THR A 123 26.83 -1.43 -10.46
C THR A 123 27.16 -1.78 -9.01
N ALA A 124 26.13 -1.93 -8.18
CA ALA A 124 26.29 -2.37 -6.79
C ALA A 124 26.39 -3.90 -6.66
N SER A 125 25.91 -4.65 -7.65
CA SER A 125 25.89 -6.12 -7.63
C SER A 125 27.23 -6.75 -8.00
N LYS A 126 27.48 -7.92 -7.43
CA LYS A 126 28.53 -8.85 -7.89
C LYS A 126 27.89 -10.12 -8.42
N LEU A 127 27.78 -10.19 -9.75
CA LEU A 127 27.38 -11.41 -10.44
C LEU A 127 28.62 -12.19 -10.87
N LEU A 128 28.47 -13.51 -10.92
CA LEU A 128 29.53 -14.39 -11.40
C LEU A 128 29.60 -14.36 -12.93
N PRO A 129 30.80 -14.57 -13.52
CA PRO A 129 30.96 -14.57 -14.97
C PRO A 129 29.99 -15.54 -15.67
N GLY A 130 29.20 -15.02 -16.62
CA GLY A 130 28.23 -15.81 -17.37
C GLY A 130 26.87 -15.99 -16.68
N SER A 131 26.67 -15.43 -15.49
CA SER A 131 25.35 -15.38 -14.84
C SER A 131 24.39 -14.50 -15.62
N ALA A 132 23.14 -14.93 -15.71
CA ALA A 132 22.03 -14.04 -16.07
C ALA A 132 21.83 -12.97 -14.99
N GLU A 133 21.21 -11.85 -15.36
CA GLU A 133 20.77 -10.82 -14.42
C GLU A 133 19.48 -11.26 -13.74
N PRO A 134 19.39 -11.19 -12.40
CA PRO A 134 18.15 -11.47 -11.71
C PRO A 134 17.15 -10.33 -11.93
N SER A 135 15.87 -10.59 -11.70
CA SER A 135 14.79 -9.61 -11.90
C SER A 135 14.06 -9.28 -10.60
N ALA A 136 13.27 -8.22 -10.62
CA ALA A 136 12.39 -7.85 -9.53
C ALA A 136 11.14 -7.14 -10.06
N GLU A 137 10.05 -7.22 -9.30
CA GLU A 137 8.78 -6.58 -9.63
C GLU A 137 8.06 -6.07 -8.38
N ILE A 138 7.20 -5.07 -8.58
CA ILE A 138 6.25 -4.60 -7.57
C ILE A 138 5.00 -5.49 -7.65
N VAL A 139 4.72 -6.20 -6.56
CA VAL A 139 3.52 -7.05 -6.42
C VAL A 139 2.33 -6.20 -5.96
N SER A 140 2.57 -5.26 -5.03
CA SER A 140 1.59 -4.31 -4.52
C SER A 140 2.28 -3.04 -4.00
N SER A 141 1.52 -2.03 -3.57
CA SER A 141 2.09 -0.76 -3.09
C SER A 141 3.06 -0.90 -1.91
N ASN A 142 3.02 -2.02 -1.19
CA ASN A 142 3.91 -2.31 -0.08
C ASN A 142 4.62 -3.67 -0.20
N GLN A 143 4.58 -4.29 -1.39
CA GLN A 143 5.17 -5.60 -1.61
C GLN A 143 5.96 -5.64 -2.90
N VAL A 144 7.17 -6.16 -2.82
CA VAL A 144 8.03 -6.45 -3.97
C VAL A 144 8.45 -7.91 -3.96
N MET A 145 8.83 -8.39 -5.13
CA MET A 145 9.36 -9.72 -5.34
C MET A 145 10.69 -9.61 -6.07
N THR A 146 11.71 -10.33 -5.61
CA THR A 146 12.92 -10.59 -6.39
C THR A 146 12.88 -12.01 -6.93
N VAL A 147 13.47 -12.23 -8.09
CA VAL A 147 13.44 -13.52 -8.79
C VAL A 147 14.84 -13.90 -9.24
N PHE A 148 15.26 -15.11 -8.85
CA PHE A 148 16.42 -15.80 -9.39
C PHE A 148 15.93 -16.96 -10.26
N ASP A 149 16.00 -16.78 -11.57
CA ASP A 149 15.50 -17.71 -12.58
C ASP A 149 16.62 -18.24 -13.49
N GLU A 150 16.25 -18.89 -14.59
CA GLU A 150 17.14 -19.61 -15.48
C GLU A 150 18.43 -18.84 -15.82
N GLY A 151 19.57 -19.47 -15.54
CA GLY A 151 20.89 -18.92 -15.87
C GLY A 151 21.49 -18.01 -14.81
N VAL A 152 20.76 -17.63 -13.75
CA VAL A 152 21.36 -16.97 -12.58
C VAL A 152 22.28 -17.96 -11.87
N ILE A 153 23.56 -17.62 -11.70
CA ILE A 153 24.55 -18.48 -11.03
C ILE A 153 24.61 -18.09 -9.56
N ARG A 154 24.25 -19.03 -8.66
CA ARG A 154 24.18 -18.81 -7.21
C ARG A 154 25.21 -19.71 -6.52
N GLU A 155 26.33 -19.14 -6.13
CA GLU A 155 27.44 -19.80 -5.42
C GLU A 155 28.29 -18.75 -4.69
N LEU A 156 29.40 -19.15 -4.06
CA LEU A 156 30.26 -18.24 -3.31
C LEU A 156 30.66 -17.00 -4.15
N GLY A 157 30.34 -15.81 -3.64
CA GLY A 157 30.57 -14.54 -4.32
C GLY A 157 29.37 -13.97 -5.05
N PHE A 158 28.25 -14.71 -5.13
CA PHE A 158 26.97 -14.19 -5.60
C PHE A 158 26.43 -13.13 -4.62
N ASN A 159 26.31 -11.89 -5.10
CA ASN A 159 25.79 -10.77 -4.32
C ASN A 159 24.95 -9.80 -5.18
N PRO A 160 23.70 -10.15 -5.52
CA PRO A 160 22.80 -9.24 -6.22
C PRO A 160 22.27 -8.16 -5.27
N VAL A 161 22.17 -6.94 -5.79
CA VAL A 161 21.62 -5.77 -5.13
C VAL A 161 20.42 -5.26 -5.94
N PHE A 162 19.32 -4.97 -5.26
CA PHE A 162 18.14 -4.34 -5.82
C PHE A 162 17.93 -2.99 -5.16
N LYS A 163 17.73 -1.95 -5.97
CA LYS A 163 17.34 -0.63 -5.51
C LYS A 163 15.83 -0.55 -5.39
N ILE A 164 15.36 -0.03 -4.26
CA ILE A 164 13.94 0.25 -4.01
C ILE A 164 13.77 1.75 -3.92
N THR A 165 12.84 2.27 -4.71
CA THR A 165 12.38 3.64 -4.57
C THR A 165 11.02 3.64 -3.90
N THR A 166 10.87 4.48 -2.88
CA THR A 166 9.55 4.80 -2.35
C THR A 166 9.17 6.21 -2.69
N SER A 167 7.87 6.48 -2.65
CA SER A 167 7.34 7.81 -2.90
C SER A 167 6.25 8.11 -1.91
N THR A 168 6.25 9.34 -1.42
CA THR A 168 5.08 9.88 -0.73
C THR A 168 4.00 10.16 -1.78
N VAL A 169 2.86 9.48 -1.64
CA VAL A 169 1.65 9.76 -2.39
C VAL A 169 0.93 10.86 -1.65
N ASN A 170 0.83 12.05 -2.25
CA ASN A 170 -0.06 13.06 -1.71
C ASN A 170 -1.50 12.56 -1.86
N PRO A 171 -2.31 12.61 -0.80
CA PRO A 171 -3.68 12.17 -0.92
C PRO A 171 -4.42 13.02 -1.96
N ALA A 172 -5.27 12.37 -2.75
CA ALA A 172 -5.99 13.03 -3.82
C ALA A 172 -6.93 14.09 -3.22
N PRO A 173 -7.03 15.28 -3.83
CA PRO A 173 -8.05 16.25 -3.45
C PRO A 173 -9.43 15.59 -3.44
N ILE A 174 -10.22 15.87 -2.41
CA ILE A 174 -11.58 15.33 -2.29
C ILE A 174 -12.45 15.92 -3.40
N ARG A 175 -12.97 15.05 -4.28
CA ARG A 175 -13.73 15.42 -5.48
C ARG A 175 -15.08 14.71 -5.51
N PRO A 176 -16.09 15.26 -6.23
CA PRO A 176 -17.38 14.61 -6.47
C PRO A 176 -17.25 13.17 -6.98
N ALA A 177 -16.19 12.90 -7.76
CA ALA A 177 -15.89 11.59 -8.32
C ALA A 177 -15.55 10.52 -7.29
N HIS A 178 -15.29 10.84 -6.02
CA HIS A 178 -15.12 9.85 -4.94
C HIS A 178 -16.44 9.37 -4.32
N THR A 179 -17.58 9.96 -4.71
CA THR A 179 -18.89 9.54 -4.19
C THR A 179 -19.21 8.09 -4.54
N GLY A 180 -19.58 7.28 -3.56
CA GLY A 180 -19.92 5.88 -3.78
C GLY A 180 -20.06 5.07 -2.50
N SER A 181 -20.22 3.78 -2.67
CA SER A 181 -20.13 2.79 -1.60
C SER A 181 -18.67 2.41 -1.40
N TRP A 182 -18.25 2.37 -0.14
CA TRP A 182 -16.89 2.06 0.31
C TRP A 182 -16.95 1.02 1.42
N MET A 183 -15.96 0.14 1.52
CA MET A 183 -15.86 -0.87 2.58
C MET A 183 -14.48 -0.87 3.23
N ASP A 184 -14.42 -1.36 4.46
CA ASP A 184 -13.19 -1.80 5.10
C ASP A 184 -12.65 -3.02 4.33
N SER A 185 -11.44 -2.94 3.79
CA SER A 185 -10.85 -4.04 3.04
C SER A 185 -10.38 -5.20 3.91
N GLU A 186 -10.27 -4.99 5.22
CA GLU A 186 -9.74 -5.99 6.16
C GLU A 186 -10.84 -6.65 7.01
N VAL A 187 -12.03 -6.04 7.12
CA VAL A 187 -13.14 -6.55 7.94
C VAL A 187 -14.46 -6.54 7.17
N ASP A 188 -14.97 -7.74 6.91
CA ASP A 188 -16.26 -7.92 6.23
C ASP A 188 -17.42 -7.27 7.01
N GLY A 189 -18.35 -6.66 6.26
CA GLY A 189 -19.55 -6.03 6.82
C GLY A 189 -19.34 -4.62 7.39
N ARG A 190 -18.09 -4.14 7.50
CA ARG A 190 -17.79 -2.73 7.82
C ARG A 190 -17.68 -1.92 6.54
N GLY A 191 -18.39 -0.79 6.49
CA GLY A 191 -18.46 0.00 5.27
C GLY A 191 -19.68 0.91 5.22
N GLY A 192 -19.81 1.66 4.14
CA GLY A 192 -20.92 2.58 3.99
C GLY A 192 -20.94 3.37 2.70
N PHE A 193 -21.75 4.42 2.70
CA PHE A 193 -21.87 5.34 1.58
C PHE A 193 -21.20 6.67 1.93
N ILE A 194 -20.33 7.14 1.04
CA ILE A 194 -19.67 8.44 1.13
C ILE A 194 -20.15 9.27 -0.04
N ASN A 195 -20.70 10.45 0.26
CA ASN A 195 -21.20 11.41 -0.71
C ASN A 195 -20.42 12.71 -0.63
N ILE A 196 -19.81 13.12 -1.74
CA ILE A 196 -19.13 14.41 -1.87
C ILE A 196 -20.09 15.35 -2.58
N ALA A 197 -20.75 16.21 -1.81
CA ALA A 197 -21.83 17.07 -2.28
C ALA A 197 -21.40 18.54 -2.39
N ASP A 198 -22.04 19.27 -3.30
CA ASP A 198 -21.98 20.73 -3.35
C ASP A 198 -23.19 21.33 -2.64
N LEU A 199 -22.95 22.13 -1.59
CA LEU A 199 -23.97 22.88 -0.87
C LEU A 199 -23.74 24.37 -1.05
N GLY A 200 -24.23 24.89 -2.18
CA GLY A 200 -24.17 26.33 -2.46
C GLY A 200 -22.76 26.79 -2.82
N GLY A 201 -22.04 26.00 -3.63
CA GLY A 201 -20.66 26.27 -4.05
C GLY A 201 -19.60 25.83 -3.04
N GLN A 202 -20.00 25.10 -1.99
CA GLN A 202 -19.11 24.58 -0.97
C GLN A 202 -19.14 23.05 -1.00
N THR A 203 -17.96 22.43 -1.10
CA THR A 203 -17.83 20.97 -1.03
C THR A 203 -18.00 20.51 0.41
N VAL A 204 -18.86 19.53 0.64
CA VAL A 204 -19.02 18.85 1.93
C VAL A 204 -18.99 17.34 1.73
N VAL A 205 -18.55 16.61 2.76
CA VAL A 205 -18.66 15.15 2.81
C VAL A 205 -19.85 14.76 3.66
N VAL A 206 -20.72 13.89 3.16
CA VAL A 206 -21.79 13.24 3.92
C VAL A 206 -21.51 11.75 3.95
N LEU A 207 -21.53 11.16 5.14
CA LEU A 207 -21.16 9.77 5.36
C LEU A 207 -22.27 9.04 6.13
N SER A 208 -22.58 7.83 5.67
CA SER A 208 -23.35 6.82 6.38
C SER A 208 -22.46 5.58 6.45
N TRP A 209 -22.22 5.06 7.64
CA TRP A 209 -21.28 3.98 7.90
C TRP A 209 -21.87 2.95 8.84
N SER A 210 -21.69 1.67 8.49
CA SER A 210 -22.06 0.52 9.30
C SER A 210 -20.80 -0.06 9.92
N ASP A 211 -20.90 -0.34 11.22
CA ASP A 211 -19.88 -0.99 12.03
C ASP A 211 -20.56 -1.94 13.03
N TYR A 212 -19.78 -2.51 13.96
CA TYR A 212 -20.27 -3.39 15.02
C TYR A 212 -19.76 -2.93 16.39
N ASN A 213 -20.60 -3.06 17.41
CA ASN A 213 -20.17 -2.91 18.80
C ASN A 213 -19.40 -4.18 19.26
N ASP A 214 -18.75 -4.10 20.43
CA ASP A 214 -18.01 -5.23 21.02
C ASP A 214 -18.86 -6.49 21.24
N ASP A 215 -20.18 -6.34 21.39
CA ASP A 215 -21.14 -7.44 21.55
C ASP A 215 -21.62 -8.02 20.20
N GLY A 216 -21.10 -7.52 19.07
CA GLY A 216 -21.47 -7.92 17.72
C GLY A 216 -22.76 -7.29 17.20
N SER A 217 -23.43 -6.42 17.98
CA SER A 217 -24.61 -5.70 17.50
C SER A 217 -24.23 -4.62 16.48
N GLN A 218 -25.12 -4.39 15.51
CA GLN A 218 -24.86 -3.43 14.44
C GLN A 218 -24.89 -1.98 14.95
N LEU A 219 -23.90 -1.21 14.53
CA LEU A 219 -23.73 0.20 14.80
C LEU A 219 -23.89 0.99 13.49
N TRP A 220 -24.77 1.99 13.48
CA TRP A 220 -24.96 2.90 12.35
C TRP A 220 -24.52 4.31 12.71
N LEU A 221 -23.52 4.81 11.98
CA LEU A 221 -22.91 6.11 12.18
C LEU A 221 -23.22 6.99 10.97
N VAL A 222 -23.70 8.20 11.24
CA VAL A 222 -24.00 9.20 10.22
C VAL A 222 -23.38 10.54 10.59
N GLY A 223 -22.88 11.25 9.60
CA GLY A 223 -22.23 12.53 9.81
C GLY A 223 -22.04 13.32 8.53
N ASN A 224 -21.69 14.59 8.69
CA ASN A 224 -21.24 15.43 7.59
C ASN A 224 -20.06 16.28 8.04
N SER A 225 -19.14 16.59 7.13
CA SER A 225 -18.07 17.55 7.38
C SER A 225 -18.60 18.98 7.41
N GLU A 226 -17.78 19.88 7.94
CA GLU A 226 -17.85 21.30 7.58
C GLU A 226 -17.48 21.48 6.08
N PRO A 227 -17.79 22.64 5.48
CA PRO A 227 -17.29 23.02 4.16
C PRO A 227 -15.77 22.81 4.05
N LEU A 228 -15.36 22.12 2.99
CA LEU A 228 -13.96 21.88 2.69
C LEU A 228 -13.37 23.07 1.94
N GLU A 229 -12.11 23.38 2.24
CA GLU A 229 -11.30 24.26 1.42
C GLU A 229 -11.11 23.68 0.01
N VAL A 230 -10.83 24.55 -0.96
CA VAL A 230 -10.49 24.13 -2.32
C VAL A 230 -9.26 23.22 -2.26
N ASP A 231 -9.33 22.10 -2.98
CA ASP A 231 -8.28 21.07 -3.03
C ASP A 231 -7.94 20.40 -1.69
N ALA A 232 -8.81 20.47 -0.67
CA ALA A 232 -8.65 19.72 0.57
C ALA A 232 -8.51 18.22 0.29
N SER A 233 -7.46 17.60 0.83
CA SER A 233 -7.18 16.16 0.70
C SER A 233 -7.71 15.33 1.87
N THR A 234 -8.18 15.99 2.92
CA THR A 234 -8.74 15.36 4.13
C THR A 234 -10.05 16.02 4.53
N ALA A 235 -10.95 15.24 5.13
CA ALA A 235 -12.21 15.71 5.69
C ALA A 235 -12.42 15.15 7.10
N THR A 236 -12.66 16.04 8.06
CA THR A 236 -13.08 15.67 9.41
C THR A 236 -14.60 15.69 9.50
N ILE A 237 -15.18 14.57 9.90
CA ILE A 237 -16.62 14.31 9.88
C ILE A 237 -17.05 13.94 11.31
N PRO A 238 -17.65 14.85 12.09
CA PRO A 238 -18.31 14.45 13.33
C PRO A 238 -19.42 13.44 13.01
N VAL A 239 -19.45 12.32 13.75
CA VAL A 239 -20.42 11.26 13.54
C VAL A 239 -21.28 11.04 14.78
N GLN A 240 -22.55 10.75 14.52
CA GLN A 240 -23.55 10.44 15.52
C GLN A 240 -24.06 9.02 15.29
N VAL A 241 -24.37 8.32 16.38
CA VAL A 241 -25.11 7.06 16.31
C VAL A 241 -26.59 7.34 16.28
N THR A 242 -27.31 6.66 15.39
CA THR A 242 -28.78 6.65 15.35
C THR A 242 -29.31 5.37 15.95
N GLN A 243 -30.15 5.46 16.98
CA GLN A 243 -30.84 4.31 17.56
C GLN A 243 -32.34 4.52 17.47
N GLN A 244 -33.07 3.44 17.17
CA GLN A 244 -34.52 3.45 17.30
C GLN A 244 -34.87 3.17 18.77
N ALA A 245 -35.51 4.14 19.42
CA ALA A 245 -36.08 3.97 20.74
C ALA A 245 -37.27 3.00 20.67
N VAL A 246 -37.59 2.37 21.80
CA VAL A 246 -38.67 1.37 21.93
C VAL A 246 -40.05 1.93 21.55
N ASN A 247 -40.22 3.25 21.60
CA ASN A 247 -41.44 3.96 21.17
C ASN A 247 -41.47 4.33 19.67
N GLY A 248 -40.46 3.93 18.89
CA GLY A 248 -40.33 4.24 17.47
C GLY A 248 -39.66 5.57 17.15
N GLU A 249 -39.28 6.38 18.15
CA GLU A 249 -38.52 7.62 17.94
C GLU A 249 -37.05 7.31 17.60
N VAL A 250 -36.46 8.07 16.68
CA VAL A 250 -35.03 7.97 16.38
C VAL A 250 -34.28 8.93 17.28
N THR A 251 -33.45 8.40 18.18
CA THR A 251 -32.53 9.20 18.99
C THR A 251 -31.18 9.30 18.27
N LYS A 252 -30.53 10.45 18.44
CA LYS A 252 -29.17 10.72 17.95
C LYS A 252 -28.30 11.07 19.15
N SER A 253 -27.12 10.47 19.22
CA SER A 253 -26.11 10.86 20.20
C SER A 253 -24.75 10.97 19.53
N ASP A 254 -23.99 11.97 19.94
CA ASP A 254 -22.62 12.15 19.48
C ASP A 254 -21.78 10.92 19.82
N TRP A 255 -21.08 10.38 18.83
CA TRP A 255 -20.31 9.16 18.98
C TRP A 255 -18.80 9.41 18.90
N GLY A 256 -18.38 10.25 17.96
CA GLY A 256 -16.97 10.49 17.69
C GLY A 256 -16.79 11.34 16.44
N ARG A 257 -15.63 11.20 15.80
CA ARG A 257 -15.38 11.77 14.49
C ARG A 257 -14.58 10.81 13.62
N PHE A 258 -14.79 10.93 12.31
CA PHE A 258 -14.00 10.26 11.31
C PHE A 258 -13.09 11.26 10.59
N ILE A 259 -11.88 10.84 10.24
CA ILE A 259 -10.99 11.61 9.37
C ILE A 259 -10.82 10.79 8.09
N LEU A 260 -11.38 11.30 7.00
CA LEU A 260 -11.40 10.65 5.70
C LEU A 260 -10.31 11.21 4.80
N GLU A 261 -9.62 10.31 4.10
CA GLU A 261 -8.62 10.62 3.09
C GLU A 261 -8.76 9.66 1.90
N PHE A 262 -8.60 10.16 0.67
CA PHE A 262 -8.56 9.31 -0.53
C PHE A 262 -7.13 9.17 -1.04
N ASN A 263 -6.66 7.93 -1.15
CA ASN A 263 -5.33 7.62 -1.67
C ASN A 263 -5.36 7.48 -3.20
N SER A 264 -6.51 7.07 -3.75
CA SER A 264 -6.78 7.01 -5.18
C SER A 264 -8.30 7.12 -5.44
N CYS A 265 -8.71 6.90 -6.68
CA CYS A 265 -10.11 6.86 -7.07
C CYS A 265 -10.91 5.70 -6.47
N ASP A 266 -10.21 4.63 -6.11
CA ASP A 266 -10.80 3.37 -5.65
C ASP A 266 -10.26 2.92 -4.29
N THR A 267 -9.31 3.67 -3.70
CA THR A 267 -8.73 3.38 -2.38
C THR A 267 -8.70 4.63 -1.50
N GLY A 268 -8.84 4.43 -0.19
CA GLY A 268 -8.82 5.51 0.79
C GLY A 268 -8.44 5.02 2.18
N THR A 269 -8.39 5.96 3.12
CA THR A 269 -8.15 5.70 4.53
C THR A 269 -9.22 6.43 5.35
N LEU A 270 -9.74 5.75 6.37
CA LEU A 270 -10.66 6.31 7.35
C LEU A 270 -10.08 6.13 8.75
N ILE A 271 -9.78 7.22 9.43
CA ILE A 271 -9.39 7.18 10.84
C ILE A 271 -10.64 7.40 11.69
N ILE A 272 -10.92 6.46 12.58
CA ILE A 272 -12.08 6.43 13.46
C ILE A 272 -11.63 6.84 14.87
N GLU A 273 -12.19 7.94 15.40
CA GLU A 273 -11.87 8.45 16.73
C GLU A 273 -13.13 8.53 17.60
N PRO A 274 -13.39 7.53 18.45
CA PRO A 274 -14.52 7.53 19.38
C PRO A 274 -14.38 8.59 20.49
N ASN A 275 -15.47 9.23 20.90
CA ASN A 275 -15.45 10.18 22.03
C ASN A 275 -15.40 9.49 23.40
N ASN A 276 -15.71 8.20 23.47
CA ASN A 276 -15.82 7.44 24.71
C ASN A 276 -14.46 6.97 25.28
N GLY A 277 -13.35 7.42 24.72
CA GLY A 277 -12.00 7.05 25.15
C GLY A 277 -11.48 5.74 24.55
N GLY A 278 -12.16 5.18 23.54
CA GLY A 278 -11.60 4.11 22.73
C GLY A 278 -10.39 4.59 21.92
N ASP A 279 -9.49 3.66 21.60
CA ASP A 279 -8.32 3.94 20.76
C ASP A 279 -8.75 4.31 19.32
N ALA A 280 -8.00 5.23 18.72
CA ALA A 280 -8.20 5.56 17.30
C ALA A 280 -7.87 4.33 16.44
N GLN A 281 -8.71 4.07 15.43
CA GLN A 281 -8.52 2.98 14.48
C GLN A 281 -8.28 3.53 13.08
N THR A 282 -7.35 2.92 12.34
CA THR A 282 -7.13 3.23 10.93
C THR A 282 -7.73 2.12 10.08
N VAL A 283 -8.69 2.47 9.22
CA VAL A 283 -9.38 1.56 8.30
C VAL A 283 -8.94 1.84 6.87
N LYS A 284 -8.53 0.79 6.15
CA LYS A 284 -8.24 0.87 4.72
C LYS A 284 -9.54 0.72 3.94
N LEU A 285 -9.83 1.68 3.07
CA LEU A 285 -11.03 1.71 2.27
C LEU A 285 -10.81 1.16 0.86
N SER A 286 -11.76 0.34 0.41
CA SER A 286 -11.91 -0.06 -1.00
C SER A 286 -13.26 0.40 -1.53
N ARG A 287 -13.28 0.96 -2.74
CA ARG A 287 -14.50 1.44 -3.38
C ARG A 287 -15.25 0.32 -4.08
N LEU A 288 -16.56 0.26 -3.85
CA LEU A 288 -17.46 -0.73 -4.45
C LEU A 288 -18.29 -0.18 -5.60
N THR A 289 -18.64 1.11 -5.54
CA THR A 289 -19.48 1.72 -6.58
C THR A 289 -18.96 3.09 -6.98
N LYS A 290 -19.17 3.45 -8.26
CA LYS A 290 -18.82 4.75 -8.81
C LYS A 290 -20.01 5.39 -9.50
N ILE A 291 -20.06 6.73 -9.45
CA ILE A 291 -21.02 7.48 -10.25
C ILE A 291 -20.60 7.40 -11.72
N VAL A 292 -21.51 6.92 -12.58
CA VAL A 292 -21.28 6.88 -14.03
C VAL A 292 -21.10 8.30 -14.55
N GLY A 293 -20.05 8.51 -15.36
CA GLY A 293 -19.76 9.79 -16.00
C GLY A 293 -18.91 10.75 -15.18
N LEU A 294 -18.53 10.39 -13.95
CA LEU A 294 -17.51 11.13 -13.19
C LEU A 294 -16.18 10.38 -13.26
N SER A 295 -15.17 11.03 -13.84
CA SER A 295 -13.79 10.58 -13.77
C SER A 295 -13.12 11.14 -12.52
N CYS A 296 -12.47 10.24 -11.81
CA CYS A 296 -11.37 10.57 -10.94
C CYS A 296 -10.09 10.31 -11.78
#